data_AF-A0A536VR40-F1
#
_entry.id   AF-A0A536VR40-F1
#
_cell.length_a   1.000
_cell.length_b   1.000
_cell.length_c   1.000
_cell.angle_alpha   90.00
_cell.angle_beta   90.00
_cell.angle_gamma   90.00
#
_symmetry.space_group_name_H-M   'P 1'
#
loop_
_entity.id
_entity.type
_entity.pdbx_description
1 polymer ?
#
loop_
_entity_poly.entity_id
_entity_poly.type
_entity_poly.pdbx_seq_one_letter_code
_entity_poly.pdbx_strand_id
1 'polypeptide(L)' 'EDEASCELYALLKRADEKYVTERAYDRPRFVEDLVRGIAARMVGDSRFDAFSVAAENFESIHNHSAYAEIVRGA' A
#
# COMPACT_ATOMS: atom_id res chain seq x y z
N GLU A 1 3.05 5.88 4.68
CA GLU A 1 2.37 4.58 4.85
C GLU A 1 0.85 4.69 4.69
N ASP A 2 0.30 5.91 4.65
CA ASP A 2 -1.13 6.25 4.58
C ASP A 2 -1.97 5.55 3.49
N GLU A 3 -1.33 5.12 2.39
CA GLU A 3 -2.01 4.45 1.28
C GLU A 3 -2.22 2.94 1.49
N ALA A 4 -1.56 2.35 2.49
CA ALA A 4 -1.80 0.97 2.90
C ALA A 4 -3.16 0.83 3.62
N SER A 5 -3.70 -0.39 3.63
CA SER A 5 -4.91 -0.71 4.40
C SER A 5 -4.71 -0.44 5.90
N CYS A 6 -3.55 -0.84 6.42
CA CYS A 6 -3.06 -0.50 7.76
C CYS A 6 -1.51 -0.54 7.77
N GLU A 7 -0.91 0.18 8.70
CA GLU A 7 0.53 0.16 8.97
C GLU A 7 0.94 -1.14 9.69
N LEU A 8 2.23 -1.49 9.58
CA LEU A 8 2.82 -2.62 10.29
C LEU A 8 3.43 -2.16 11.62
N TYR A 9 3.11 -2.88 12.69
CA TYR A 9 3.67 -2.66 14.03
C TYR A 9 4.28 -3.97 14.55
N ALA A 10 5.50 -3.90 15.09
CA ALA A 10 6.25 -5.10 15.50
C ALA A 10 5.71 -5.77 16.77
N LEU A 11 5.08 -5.00 17.66
CA LEU A 11 4.50 -5.50 18.90
C LEU A 11 3.18 -4.78 19.16
N LEU A 12 2.12 -5.56 19.38
CA LEU A 12 0.77 -5.05 19.61
C LEU A 12 0.26 -5.53 20.97
N LYS A 13 -0.37 -4.63 21.73
CA LYS A 13 -1.25 -5.04 22.85
C LYS A 13 -2.60 -5.47 22.26
N ARG A 14 -3.41 -6.15 23.07
CA ARG A 14 -4.73 -6.66 22.63
C ARG A 14 -5.66 -5.57 22.06
N ALA A 15 -5.64 -4.37 22.64
CA ALA A 15 -6.43 -3.25 22.12
C ALA A 15 -5.91 -2.76 20.76
N ASP A 16 -4.58 -2.77 20.58
CA ASP A 16 -3.94 -2.36 19.33
C ASP A 16 -4.21 -3.37 18.21
N GLU A 17 -4.15 -4.67 18.52
CA GLU A 17 -4.51 -5.76 17.60
C GLU A 17 -5.94 -5.59 17.08
N LYS A 18 -6.91 -5.37 18.00
CA LYS A 18 -8.30 -5.09 17.63
C LYS A 18 -8.39 -3.90 16.65
N TYR A 19 -7.70 -2.81 16.96
CA TYR A 19 -7.74 -1.60 16.15
C TYR A 19 -7.16 -1.82 14.74
N VAL A 20 -5.99 -2.46 14.62
CA VAL A 20 -5.37 -2.67 13.30
C VAL A 20 -6.17 -3.64 12.45
N THR A 21 -6.79 -4.67 13.06
CA THR A 21 -7.68 -5.59 12.36
C THR A 21 -8.92 -4.87 11.81
N GLU A 22 -9.60 -4.09 12.64
CA GLU A 22 -10.79 -3.33 12.21
C GLU A 22 -10.42 -2.29 11.13
N ARG A 23 -9.31 -1.56 11.31
CA ARG A 23 -8.85 -0.57 10.35
C ARG A 23 -8.50 -1.16 8.99
N ALA A 24 -7.79 -2.29 8.96
CA ALA A 24 -7.44 -2.97 7.71
C ALA A 24 -8.68 -3.51 7.00
N TYR A 25 -9.67 -4.01 7.76
CA TYR A 25 -10.94 -4.50 7.23
C TYR A 25 -11.80 -3.38 6.62
N ASP A 26 -11.89 -2.24 7.30
CA ASP A 26 -12.68 -1.09 6.84
C ASP A 26 -12.03 -0.32 5.69
N ARG A 27 -10.74 -0.54 5.44
CA ARG A 27 -9.95 0.13 4.40
C ARG A 27 -9.24 -0.86 3.48
N PRO A 28 -9.98 -1.73 2.77
CA PRO A 28 -9.36 -2.65 1.84
C PRO A 28 -8.73 -1.88 0.67
N ARG A 29 -7.54 -2.32 0.25
CA ARG A 29 -6.81 -1.80 -0.91
C ARG A 29 -6.39 -2.99 -1.75
N PHE A 30 -6.64 -2.94 -3.06
CA PHE A 30 -5.97 -3.85 -3.98
C PHE A 30 -4.52 -3.38 -4.21
N VAL A 31 -3.68 -4.28 -4.75
CA VAL A 31 -2.27 -3.96 -5.07
C VAL A 31 -2.18 -2.77 -6.04
N GLU A 32 -3.14 -2.64 -6.97
CA GLU A 32 -3.26 -1.51 -7.89
C GLU A 32 -3.66 -0.21 -7.21
N ASP A 33 -4.51 -0.27 -6.18
CA ASP A 33 -4.95 0.93 -5.46
C ASP A 33 -3.81 1.55 -4.66
N LEU A 34 -2.94 0.71 -4.09
CA LEU A 34 -1.76 1.14 -3.36
C LEU A 34 -0.81 1.94 -4.27
N VAL A 35 -0.45 1.38 -5.44
CA VAL A 35 0.45 2.08 -6.36
C VAL A 35 -0.19 3.34 -6.95
N ARG A 36 -1.51 3.34 -7.22
CA ARG A 36 -2.24 4.53 -7.69
C ARG A 36 -2.26 5.64 -6.65
N GLY A 37 -2.52 5.32 -5.38
CA GLY A 37 -2.54 6.30 -4.29
C GLY A 37 -1.19 6.98 -4.12
N ILE A 38 -0.10 6.20 -4.12
CA ILE A 38 1.26 6.74 -4.00
C ILE A 38 1.63 7.54 -5.24
N ALA A 39 1.39 7.02 -6.44
CA ALA A 39 1.70 7.71 -7.70
C ALA A 39 0.97 9.06 -7.80
N ALA A 40 -0.30 9.14 -7.39
CA ALA A 40 -1.05 10.41 -7.39
C ALA A 40 -0.39 11.48 -6.52
N ARG A 41 0.18 11.09 -5.36
CA ARG A 41 0.93 12.00 -4.48
C ARG A 41 2.25 12.44 -5.13
N MET A 42 2.95 11.54 -5.81
CA MET A 42 4.20 11.88 -6.52
C MET A 42 3.94 12.80 -7.71
N VAL A 43 2.83 12.61 -8.44
CA VAL A 43 2.42 13.50 -9.55
C VAL A 43 2.15 14.93 -9.06
N GLY A 44 1.57 15.07 -7.86
CA GLY A 44 1.26 16.38 -7.27
C GLY A 44 2.47 17.12 -6.67
N ASP A 45 3.65 16.49 -6.67
CA ASP A 45 4.86 17.02 -6.04
C ASP A 45 5.93 17.34 -7.09
N SER A 46 6.18 18.62 -7.30
CA SER A 46 7.10 19.13 -8.34
C SER A 46 8.57 18.78 -8.11
N ARG A 47 8.91 18.09 -7.02
CA ARG A 47 10.27 17.60 -6.77
C ARG A 47 10.57 16.30 -7.51
N PHE A 48 9.57 15.62 -8.04
CA PHE A 48 9.71 14.35 -8.76
C PHE A 48 9.45 14.53 -10.26
N ASP A 49 10.53 14.58 -11.04
CA ASP A 49 10.44 14.62 -12.51
C ASP A 49 10.13 13.24 -13.12
N ALA A 50 10.57 12.18 -12.45
CA ALA A 50 10.32 10.79 -12.81
C ALA A 50 10.23 9.91 -11.55
N PHE A 51 9.45 8.83 -11.63
CA PHE A 51 9.33 7.87 -10.54
C PHE A 51 8.90 6.48 -11.03
N SER A 52 9.21 5.45 -10.24
CA SER A 52 8.55 4.14 -10.29
C SER A 52 7.99 3.82 -8.91
N VAL A 53 6.75 3.33 -8.88
CA VAL A 53 6.08 2.84 -7.68
C VAL A 53 5.65 1.41 -7.96
N ALA A 54 6.18 0.45 -7.20
CA ALA A 54 5.82 -0.96 -7.29
C ALA A 54 5.25 -1.45 -5.95
N ALA A 55 4.32 -2.40 -6.03
CA ALA A 55 3.79 -3.12 -4.88
C ALA A 55 3.68 -4.62 -5.20
N GLU A 56 4.02 -5.44 -4.22
CA GLU A 56 3.92 -6.90 -4.26
C GLU A 56 3.12 -7.38 -3.05
N ASN A 57 2.03 -8.09 -3.31
CA ASN A 57 1.20 -8.72 -2.29
C ASN A 57 1.45 -10.23 -2.29
N PHE A 58 1.93 -10.75 -1.16
CA PHE A 58 2.02 -12.19 -0.91
C PHE A 58 0.62 -12.72 -0.58
N GLU A 59 -0.04 -13.31 -1.56
CA GLU A 59 -1.43 -13.73 -1.46
C GLU A 59 -1.62 -14.83 -0.41
N SER A 60 -2.57 -14.65 0.50
CA SER A 60 -2.84 -15.64 1.56
C SER A 60 -3.61 -16.88 1.06
N ILE A 61 -4.25 -16.79 -0.11
CA ILE A 61 -5.08 -17.86 -0.71
C ILE A 61 -4.49 -18.43 -2.01
N HIS A 62 -3.33 -17.94 -2.45
CA HIS A 62 -2.65 -18.37 -3.67
C HIS A 62 -1.14 -18.51 -3.42
N ASN A 63 -0.45 -19.42 -4.12
CA ASN A 63 1.00 -19.60 -4.00
C ASN A 63 1.78 -18.79 -5.05
N HIS A 64 1.38 -17.55 -5.27
CA HIS A 64 2.05 -16.56 -6.12
C HIS A 64 1.73 -15.16 -5.60
N SER A 65 2.58 -14.20 -5.93
CA SER A 65 2.34 -12.80 -5.57
C SER A 65 1.45 -12.11 -6.59
N ALA A 66 0.62 -11.16 -6.13
CA ALA A 66 0.04 -10.14 -6.98
C ALA A 66 0.99 -8.94 -7.06
N TYR A 67 1.23 -8.41 -8.25
CA TYR A 67 2.19 -7.34 -8.48
C TYR A 67 1.58 -6.20 -9.31
N ALA A 68 1.86 -4.96 -8.94
CA ALA A 68 1.53 -3.79 -9.73
C ALA A 68 2.68 -2.77 -9.73
N GLU A 69 2.83 -2.05 -10.83
CA GLU A 69 3.83 -0.99 -10.98
C GLU A 69 3.29 0.18 -11.81
N ILE A 70 3.63 1.41 -11.41
CA ILE A 70 3.44 2.63 -12.18
C ILE A 70 4.80 3.30 -12.37
N VAL A 71 5.19 3.50 -13.63
CA VAL A 71 6.39 4.24 -14.01
C VAL A 71 5.98 5.52 -14.73
N ARG A 72 6.54 6.65 -14.30
CA ARG A 72 6.46 7.93 -14.99
C ARG A 72 7.88 8.37 -15.32
N GLY A 73 8.19 8.48 -16.61
CA GLY A 73 9.41 9.10 -17.10
C GLY A 73 9.26 10.61 -17.29
N ALA A 74 10.40 11.27 -17.46
CA ALA A 74 10.47 12.68 -17.88
C ALA A 74 10.05 12.83 -19.35
#